data_AF-A0A432LL86-F1
#
_entry.id   AF-A0A432LL86-F1
#
_cell.length_a   1.000
_cell.length_b   1.000
_cell.length_c   1.000
_cell.angle_alpha   90.00
_cell.angle_beta   90.00
_cell.angle_gamma   90.00
#
_symmetry.space_group_name_H-M   'P 1'
#
loop_
_entity.id
_entity.type
_entity.pdbx_description
1 polymer ?
#
loop_
_entity_poly.entity_id
_entity_poly.type
_entity_poly.pdbx_seq_one_letter_code
_entity_poly.pdbx_strand_id
1 'polypeptide(L)'
;MARDYLWRDEYWLLLMQLYLKKPAGVKPLYSKPLVDLSIELHIPPKVLHEKMFRLRSIDTPRIERLWSTYGNSPQKLAKGVRMLRQMNGFSNAEEFYDGVEVNESFEKYFRPIDGRPDLKPVMLVMILNLYFRLTPITMVEDTPEIQHLAKKMKIKPSVVVEVMDIFRIFDPYLKNEEMIFSNLLNPCQQVWQRFGNDNLEELSALSALLVEYF
;
A
#
# COMPACT_ATOMS: atom_id res chain seq x y z
N MET A 1 7.51 -16.33 -11.87
CA MET A 1 8.66 -15.68 -12.53
C MET A 1 8.83 -14.30 -11.91
N ALA A 2 9.99 -14.01 -11.32
CA ALA A 2 10.24 -12.70 -10.73
C ALA A 2 10.29 -11.67 -11.87
N ARG A 3 9.37 -10.70 -11.89
CA ARG A 3 9.53 -9.49 -12.69
C ARG A 3 10.84 -8.87 -12.21
N ASP A 4 11.86 -8.85 -13.06
CA ASP A 4 13.13 -8.22 -12.75
C ASP A 4 12.87 -6.71 -12.78
N TYR A 5 12.49 -6.14 -11.63
CA TYR A 5 12.32 -4.70 -11.51
C TYR A 5 13.67 -4.08 -11.83
N LEU A 6 13.76 -3.38 -12.97
CA LEU A 6 14.97 -2.74 -13.48
C LEU A 6 15.43 -1.68 -12.48
N TRP A 7 16.18 -2.12 -11.49
CA TRP A 7 16.71 -1.29 -10.43
C TRP A 7 17.77 -0.36 -11.03
N ARG A 8 17.52 0.94 -10.98
CA ARG A 8 18.49 1.95 -11.41
C ARG A 8 19.34 2.44 -10.27
N ASP A 9 20.56 2.79 -10.61
CA ASP A 9 21.60 3.10 -9.63
C ASP A 9 21.34 4.38 -8.82
N GLU A 10 20.67 5.31 -9.48
CA GLU A 10 20.18 6.58 -8.99
C GLU A 10 19.10 6.43 -7.89
N TYR A 11 18.32 5.34 -7.90
CA TYR A 11 17.24 5.11 -6.93
C TYR A 11 17.74 4.90 -5.50
N TRP A 12 19.01 4.50 -5.32
CA TRP A 12 19.62 4.42 -3.99
C TRP A 12 19.61 5.76 -3.25
N LEU A 13 19.72 6.87 -3.97
CA LEU A 13 19.74 8.20 -3.36
C LEU A 13 18.38 8.56 -2.76
N LEU A 14 17.30 8.20 -3.45
CA LEU A 14 15.92 8.38 -2.98
C LEU A 14 15.63 7.46 -1.79
N LEU A 15 16.06 6.20 -1.90
CA LEU A 15 15.88 5.22 -0.85
C LEU A 15 16.66 5.61 0.42
N MET A 16 17.85 6.17 0.27
CA MET A 16 18.66 6.69 1.38
C MET A 16 18.04 7.93 2.01
N GLN A 17 17.51 8.86 1.21
CA GLN A 17 16.74 10.00 1.74
C GLN A 17 15.57 9.51 2.60
N LEU A 18 14.84 8.51 2.11
CA LEU A 18 13.74 7.93 2.86
C LEU A 18 14.24 7.22 4.13
N TYR A 19 15.29 6.41 4.05
CA TYR A 19 15.90 5.72 5.20
C TYR A 19 16.33 6.69 6.31
N LEU A 20 16.94 7.82 5.96
CA LEU A 20 17.41 8.82 6.92
C LEU A 20 16.31 9.74 7.47
N LYS A 21 15.11 9.76 6.85
CA LYS A 21 13.96 10.49 7.40
C LYS A 21 13.64 9.96 8.80
N LYS A 22 13.43 10.81 9.79
CA LYS A 22 13.18 10.36 11.18
C LYS A 22 11.85 9.57 11.28
N PRO A 23 11.77 8.51 12.11
CA PRO A 23 12.90 7.83 12.75
C PRO A 23 13.78 7.11 11.71
N ALA A 24 15.10 7.31 11.77
CA ALA A 24 16.01 6.75 10.76
C ALA A 24 16.01 5.22 10.81
N GLY A 25 16.12 4.57 9.65
CA GLY A 25 16.07 3.12 9.54
C GLY A 25 15.19 2.60 8.41
N VAL A 26 15.07 1.28 8.35
CA VAL A 26 14.14 0.59 7.46
C VAL A 26 12.72 1.01 7.79
N LYS A 27 11.96 1.44 6.78
CA LYS A 27 10.56 1.85 6.95
C LYS A 27 9.64 0.64 6.93
N PRO A 28 8.50 0.66 7.64
CA PRO A 28 7.50 -0.39 7.49
C PRO A 28 7.09 -0.58 6.02
N LEU A 29 6.82 -1.83 5.63
CA LEU A 29 6.57 -2.26 4.25
C LEU A 29 5.50 -1.43 3.51
N TYR A 30 4.42 -1.04 4.19
CA TYR A 30 3.37 -0.21 3.59
C TYR A 30 3.28 1.17 4.23
N SER A 31 4.34 1.64 4.90
CA SER A 31 4.39 3.03 5.37
C SER A 31 4.16 4.00 4.22
N LYS A 32 3.37 5.06 4.47
CA LYS A 32 3.02 6.03 3.42
C LYS A 32 4.20 6.52 2.59
N PRO A 33 5.34 6.94 3.18
CA PRO A 33 6.46 7.43 2.39
C PRO A 33 7.12 6.36 1.51
N LEU A 34 7.10 5.09 1.92
CA LEU A 34 7.63 3.98 1.12
C LEU A 34 6.69 3.66 -0.04
N VAL A 35 5.38 3.62 0.20
CA VAL A 35 4.36 3.43 -0.84
C VAL A 35 4.37 4.57 -1.84
N ASP A 36 4.46 5.82 -1.37
CA ASP A 36 4.53 6.99 -2.25
C ASP A 36 5.78 6.91 -3.15
N LEU A 37 6.94 6.53 -2.61
CA LEU A 37 8.16 6.30 -3.40
C LEU A 37 8.02 5.09 -4.34
N SER A 38 7.33 4.03 -3.93
CA SER A 38 7.04 2.88 -4.78
C SER A 38 6.23 3.27 -6.00
N ILE A 39 5.18 4.07 -5.82
CA ILE A 39 4.35 4.59 -6.92
C ILE A 39 5.18 5.52 -7.80
N GLU A 40 5.99 6.42 -7.22
CA GLU A 40 6.92 7.27 -7.97
C GLU A 40 7.91 6.45 -8.81
N LEU A 41 8.38 5.31 -8.34
CA LEU A 41 9.37 4.51 -9.06
C LEU A 41 8.78 3.38 -9.91
N HIS A 42 7.48 3.15 -9.85
CA HIS A 42 6.82 1.95 -10.40
C HIS A 42 7.48 0.64 -9.90
N ILE A 43 7.95 0.63 -8.65
CA ILE A 43 8.60 -0.51 -8.01
C ILE A 43 7.77 -0.89 -6.76
N PRO A 44 7.32 -2.15 -6.61
CA PRO A 44 6.49 -2.54 -5.48
C PRO A 44 7.15 -2.29 -4.13
N PRO A 45 6.35 -2.01 -3.08
CA PRO A 45 6.88 -1.71 -1.74
C PRO A 45 7.80 -2.80 -1.19
N LYS A 46 7.51 -4.07 -1.47
CA LYS A 46 8.35 -5.20 -1.01
C LYS A 46 9.78 -5.11 -1.53
N VAL A 47 9.95 -4.73 -2.79
CA VAL A 47 11.28 -4.59 -3.41
C VAL A 47 12.03 -3.42 -2.79
N LEU A 48 11.39 -2.27 -2.60
CA LEU A 48 12.04 -1.12 -1.95
C LEU A 48 12.41 -1.42 -0.49
N HIS A 49 11.53 -2.13 0.23
CA HIS A 49 11.75 -2.57 1.59
C HIS A 49 12.98 -3.49 1.71
N GLU A 50 13.10 -4.49 0.84
CA GLU A 50 14.28 -5.37 0.77
C GLU A 50 15.56 -4.58 0.44
N LYS A 51 15.49 -3.59 -0.45
CA LYS A 51 16.62 -2.72 -0.76
C LYS A 51 17.04 -1.86 0.44
N MET A 52 16.12 -1.45 1.32
CA MET A 52 16.48 -0.72 2.55
C MET A 52 17.31 -1.58 3.52
N PHE A 53 17.06 -2.89 3.58
CA PHE A 53 17.91 -3.79 4.37
C PHE A 53 19.34 -3.84 3.82
N ARG A 54 19.50 -3.87 2.49
CA ARG A 54 20.82 -3.77 1.85
C ARG A 54 21.50 -2.41 2.09
N LEU A 55 20.72 -1.33 2.13
CA LEU A 55 21.25 -0.02 2.51
C LEU A 55 21.80 -0.04 3.95
N ARG A 56 21.16 -0.78 4.86
CA ARG A 56 21.59 -0.92 6.25
C ARG A 56 22.83 -1.81 6.41
N SER A 57 23.01 -2.85 5.58
CA SER A 57 24.11 -3.81 5.74
C SER A 57 25.48 -3.23 5.36
N ILE A 58 25.55 -2.20 4.51
CA ILE A 58 26.81 -1.62 4.00
C ILE A 58 27.75 -2.70 3.45
N ASP A 59 27.16 -3.70 2.78
CA ASP A 59 27.83 -4.92 2.36
C ASP A 59 28.58 -4.82 1.02
N THR A 60 28.44 -3.70 0.32
CA THR A 60 29.10 -3.46 -0.97
C THR A 60 29.88 -2.15 -0.96
N PRO A 61 31.04 -2.07 -1.65
CA PRO A 61 31.83 -0.83 -1.75
C PRO A 61 31.03 0.37 -2.27
N ARG A 62 29.98 0.08 -3.04
CA ARG A 62 29.09 1.10 -3.59
C ARG A 62 28.15 1.69 -2.54
N ILE A 63 27.53 0.86 -1.71
CA ILE A 63 26.71 1.34 -0.59
C ILE A 63 27.60 2.07 0.43
N GLU A 64 28.82 1.60 0.66
CA GLU A 64 29.82 2.29 1.48
C GLU A 64 30.15 3.70 0.94
N ARG A 65 30.39 3.84 -0.37
CA ARG A 65 30.56 5.15 -1.03
C ARG A 65 29.34 6.04 -0.89
N LEU A 66 28.14 5.48 -1.00
CA LEU A 66 26.90 6.24 -0.81
C LEU A 66 26.81 6.79 0.62
N TRP A 67 27.07 5.95 1.62
CA TRP A 67 27.08 6.33 3.04
C TRP A 67 28.13 7.38 3.37
N SER A 68 29.37 7.19 2.92
CA SER A 68 30.44 8.18 3.13
C SER A 68 30.13 9.52 2.45
N THR A 69 29.44 9.51 1.31
CA THR A 69 29.12 10.73 0.56
C THR A 69 27.95 11.53 1.15
N TYR A 70 26.91 10.85 1.65
CA TYR A 70 25.63 11.47 2.00
C TYR A 70 25.15 11.21 3.43
N GLY A 71 25.66 10.18 4.12
CA GLY A 71 25.15 9.70 5.41
C GLY A 71 25.10 10.75 6.51
N ASN A 72 26.11 11.62 6.54
CA ASN A 72 26.23 12.72 7.50
C ASN A 72 25.98 14.09 6.87
N SER A 73 25.39 14.14 5.67
CA SER A 73 25.18 15.40 4.93
C SER A 73 23.76 15.52 4.37
N PRO A 74 22.75 15.77 5.23
CA PRO A 74 21.34 15.84 4.80
C PRO A 74 21.08 16.88 3.70
N GLN A 75 21.76 18.02 3.74
CA GLN A 75 21.62 19.07 2.73
C GLN A 75 22.15 18.61 1.35
N LYS A 76 23.29 17.92 1.34
CA LYS A 76 23.91 17.37 0.12
C LYS A 76 23.02 16.28 -0.49
N LEU A 77 22.46 15.41 0.36
CA LEU A 77 21.50 14.38 -0.05
C LEU A 77 20.23 15.01 -0.65
N ALA A 78 19.66 16.00 0.01
CA ALA A 78 18.47 16.70 -0.47
C ALA A 78 18.72 17.39 -1.83
N LYS A 79 19.89 18.03 -2.00
CA LYS A 79 20.29 18.64 -3.28
C LYS A 79 20.43 17.58 -4.38
N GLY A 80 21.07 16.46 -4.09
CA GLY A 80 21.23 15.35 -5.04
C GLY A 80 19.89 14.75 -5.47
N VAL A 81 18.99 14.48 -4.52
CA VAL A 81 17.63 13.99 -4.82
C VAL A 81 16.85 14.99 -5.66
N ARG A 82 16.95 16.30 -5.34
CA ARG A 82 16.27 17.34 -6.11
C ARG A 82 16.77 17.37 -7.55
N MET A 83 18.08 17.30 -7.75
CA MET A 83 18.67 17.27 -9.09
C MET A 83 18.20 16.05 -9.88
N LEU A 84 18.20 14.88 -9.23
CA LEU A 84 17.73 13.62 -9.83
C LEU A 84 16.28 13.73 -10.32
N ARG A 85 15.36 14.22 -9.48
CA ARG A 85 13.95 14.42 -9.83
C ARG A 85 13.71 15.46 -10.93
N GLN A 86 14.69 16.32 -11.22
CA GLN A 86 14.62 17.32 -12.27
C GLN A 86 15.19 16.81 -13.61
N MET A 87 15.83 15.64 -13.63
CA MET A 87 16.38 15.08 -14.87
C MET A 87 15.25 14.62 -15.79
N ASN A 88 15.35 15.00 -17.07
CA ASN A 88 14.37 14.58 -18.07
C ASN A 88 14.37 13.06 -18.19
N GLY A 89 13.19 12.45 -18.14
CA GLY A 89 13.04 11.00 -18.17
C GLY A 89 13.10 10.27 -16.82
N PHE A 90 13.29 11.00 -15.72
CA PHE A 90 13.21 10.42 -14.38
C PHE A 90 11.78 9.98 -14.08
N SER A 91 11.59 8.72 -13.65
CA SER A 91 10.26 8.12 -13.43
C SER A 91 9.40 8.03 -14.72
N ASN A 92 10.01 7.82 -15.90
CA ASN A 92 9.26 7.57 -17.14
C ASN A 92 8.50 6.23 -17.09
N ALA A 93 7.29 6.28 -16.55
CA ALA A 93 6.33 5.19 -16.55
C ALA A 93 5.76 4.94 -17.95
N GLU A 94 5.58 6.01 -18.73
CA GLU A 94 4.94 5.95 -20.05
C GLU A 94 5.78 5.16 -21.06
N GLU A 95 7.11 5.28 -21.05
CA GLU A 95 7.99 4.44 -21.88
C GLU A 95 8.03 2.97 -21.44
N PHE A 96 7.69 2.67 -20.18
CA PHE A 96 7.75 1.30 -19.64
C PHE A 96 6.49 0.48 -19.95
N TYR A 97 5.33 1.13 -20.07
CA TYR A 97 4.04 0.46 -20.32
C TYR A 97 3.53 0.61 -21.75
N ASP A 98 4.30 1.25 -22.65
CA ASP A 98 3.90 1.41 -24.05
C ASP A 98 3.77 0.03 -24.73
N GLY A 99 2.54 -0.35 -25.07
CA GLY A 99 2.22 -1.58 -25.80
C GLY A 99 2.05 -2.88 -24.99
N VAL A 100 2.00 -2.84 -23.65
CA VAL A 100 1.77 -4.06 -22.82
C VAL A 100 0.44 -3.98 -22.08
N GLU A 101 -0.44 -4.97 -22.26
CA GLU A 101 -1.63 -5.15 -21.41
C GLU A 101 -1.17 -5.39 -19.95
N VAL A 102 -1.24 -4.33 -19.14
CA VAL A 102 -0.76 -4.36 -17.76
C VAL A 102 -1.73 -5.12 -16.87
N ASN A 103 -1.44 -6.41 -16.70
CA ASN A 103 -2.01 -7.22 -15.63
C ASN A 103 -1.72 -6.53 -14.28
N GLU A 104 -2.78 -6.25 -13.52
CA GLU A 104 -2.90 -5.37 -12.35
C GLU A 104 -1.58 -4.93 -11.70
N SER A 105 -1.23 -3.66 -11.91
CA SER A 105 -0.09 -3.03 -11.26
C SER A 105 -0.42 -2.75 -9.77
N PHE A 106 0.56 -2.90 -8.87
CA PHE A 106 0.33 -2.76 -7.42
C PHE A 106 -0.21 -1.37 -7.04
N GLU A 107 0.03 -0.35 -7.87
CA GLU A 107 -0.41 1.03 -7.72
C GLU A 107 -1.94 1.11 -7.64
N LYS A 108 -2.67 0.24 -8.36
CA LYS A 108 -4.14 0.20 -8.32
C LYS A 108 -4.67 0.02 -6.90
N TYR A 109 -3.97 -0.76 -6.06
CA TYR A 109 -4.39 -1.02 -4.68
C TYR A 109 -4.35 0.24 -3.80
N PHE A 110 -3.56 1.24 -4.17
CA PHE A 110 -3.37 2.50 -3.42
C PHE A 110 -4.03 3.70 -4.10
N ARG A 111 -4.62 3.53 -5.29
CA ARG A 111 -5.42 4.56 -5.97
C ARG A 111 -6.88 4.53 -5.50
N PRO A 112 -7.60 5.66 -5.62
CA PRO A 112 -9.02 5.68 -5.31
C PRO A 112 -9.83 4.71 -6.18
N ILE A 113 -10.92 4.18 -5.65
CA ILE A 113 -11.85 3.32 -6.39
C ILE A 113 -12.72 4.19 -7.29
N ASP A 114 -12.98 3.73 -8.52
CA ASP A 114 -13.84 4.44 -9.46
C ASP A 114 -15.25 4.63 -8.88
N GLY A 115 -15.76 5.87 -8.93
CA GLY A 115 -17.04 6.23 -8.31
C GLY A 115 -17.04 6.30 -6.78
N ARG A 116 -15.91 5.96 -6.11
CA ARG A 116 -15.73 6.01 -4.65
C ARG A 116 -14.35 6.57 -4.27
N PRO A 117 -14.13 7.88 -4.49
CA PRO A 117 -12.81 8.51 -4.29
C PRO A 117 -12.36 8.53 -2.81
N ASP A 118 -13.29 8.34 -1.89
CA ASP A 118 -13.06 8.18 -0.46
C ASP A 118 -12.37 6.85 -0.10
N LEU A 119 -12.49 5.83 -0.97
CA LEU A 119 -11.98 4.49 -0.72
C LEU A 119 -10.82 4.11 -1.63
N LYS A 120 -9.96 3.21 -1.14
CA LYS A 120 -8.88 2.55 -1.89
C LYS A 120 -9.03 1.04 -1.71
N PRO A 121 -8.61 0.20 -2.66
CA PRO A 121 -8.74 -1.27 -2.50
C PRO A 121 -8.09 -1.82 -1.22
N VAL A 122 -6.95 -1.28 -0.78
CA VAL A 122 -6.34 -1.69 0.52
C VAL A 122 -7.23 -1.42 1.73
N MET A 123 -8.14 -0.45 1.68
CA MET A 123 -9.10 -0.20 2.76
C MET A 123 -10.11 -1.33 2.86
N LEU A 124 -10.58 -1.85 1.72
CA LEU A 124 -11.50 -2.98 1.68
C LEU A 124 -10.89 -4.23 2.32
N VAL A 125 -9.59 -4.46 2.14
CA VAL A 125 -8.86 -5.57 2.79
C VAL A 125 -8.88 -5.43 4.32
N MET A 126 -8.63 -4.22 4.84
CA MET A 126 -8.66 -3.98 6.28
C MET A 126 -10.09 -4.07 6.85
N ILE A 127 -11.10 -3.60 6.11
CA ILE A 127 -12.50 -3.73 6.50
C ILE A 127 -12.93 -5.20 6.51
N LEU A 128 -12.50 -6.01 5.52
CA LEU A 128 -12.76 -7.45 5.50
C LEU A 128 -12.12 -8.17 6.69
N ASN A 129 -10.88 -7.80 7.06
CA ASN A 129 -10.25 -8.33 8.28
C ASN A 129 -11.05 -7.98 9.54
N LEU A 130 -11.64 -6.78 9.63
CA LEU A 130 -12.50 -6.41 10.74
C LEU A 130 -13.85 -7.14 10.69
N TYR A 131 -14.42 -7.33 9.49
CA TYR A 131 -15.67 -8.05 9.27
C TYR A 131 -15.62 -9.44 9.92
N PHE A 132 -14.54 -10.19 9.72
CA PHE A 132 -14.37 -11.52 10.34
C PHE A 132 -14.18 -11.52 11.86
N ARG A 133 -14.01 -10.35 12.49
CA ARG A 133 -13.86 -10.20 13.95
C ARG A 133 -15.14 -9.73 14.63
N LEU A 134 -16.12 -9.27 13.87
CA LEU A 134 -17.39 -8.76 14.38
C LEU A 134 -18.52 -9.76 14.09
N THR A 135 -19.60 -9.63 14.84
CA THR A 135 -20.85 -10.33 14.52
C THR A 135 -21.78 -9.35 13.79
N PRO A 136 -22.69 -9.81 12.92
CA PRO A 136 -23.53 -8.93 12.11
C PRO A 136 -24.30 -7.86 12.92
N ILE A 137 -24.75 -8.19 14.13
CA ILE A 137 -25.44 -7.28 15.05
C ILE A 137 -24.53 -6.12 15.52
N THR A 138 -23.22 -6.33 15.59
CA THR A 138 -22.25 -5.31 16.04
C THR A 138 -21.59 -4.56 14.88
N MET A 139 -21.97 -4.82 13.63
CA MET A 139 -21.48 -4.09 12.45
C MET A 139 -22.23 -2.75 12.29
N VAL A 140 -22.17 -1.89 13.30
CA VAL A 140 -22.86 -0.59 13.35
C VAL A 140 -21.90 0.56 13.63
N GLU A 141 -22.29 1.79 13.29
CA GLU A 141 -21.40 2.96 13.37
C GLU A 141 -20.81 3.16 14.77
N ASP A 142 -21.60 2.96 15.83
CA ASP A 142 -21.18 3.22 17.21
C ASP A 142 -20.19 2.18 17.77
N THR A 143 -19.92 1.10 17.05
CA THR A 143 -18.97 0.06 17.49
C THR A 143 -17.54 0.63 17.56
N PRO A 144 -16.84 0.52 18.71
CA PRO A 144 -15.52 1.13 18.91
C PRO A 144 -14.48 0.75 17.85
N GLU A 145 -14.47 -0.51 17.40
CA GLU A 145 -13.55 -1.02 16.39
C GLU A 145 -13.79 -0.38 15.02
N ILE A 146 -15.07 -0.16 14.66
CA ILE A 146 -15.48 0.53 13.43
C ILE A 146 -15.04 2.00 13.48
N GLN A 147 -15.33 2.69 14.58
CA GLN A 147 -14.89 4.08 14.81
C GLN A 147 -13.36 4.22 14.72
N HIS A 148 -12.63 3.29 15.33
CA HIS A 148 -11.18 3.28 15.31
C HIS A 148 -10.63 3.11 13.89
N LEU A 149 -11.12 2.10 13.15
CA LEU A 149 -10.67 1.82 11.80
C LEU A 149 -11.02 2.97 10.83
N ALA A 150 -12.23 3.52 10.92
CA ALA A 150 -12.66 4.66 10.12
C ALA A 150 -11.77 5.89 10.37
N LYS A 151 -11.47 6.19 11.64
CA LYS A 151 -10.58 7.30 12.03
C LYS A 151 -9.16 7.10 11.48
N LYS A 152 -8.64 5.87 11.52
CA LYS A 152 -7.33 5.54 10.92
C LYS A 152 -7.34 5.84 9.43
N MET A 153 -8.32 5.33 8.69
CA MET A 153 -8.43 5.52 7.24
C MET A 153 -8.88 6.93 6.82
N LYS A 154 -9.28 7.78 7.78
CA LYS A 154 -9.81 9.14 7.57
C LYS A 154 -11.09 9.15 6.73
N ILE A 155 -11.97 8.18 6.98
CA ILE A 155 -13.31 8.08 6.39
C ILE A 155 -14.38 8.09 7.49
N LYS A 156 -15.66 8.18 7.11
CA LYS A 156 -16.77 8.10 8.07
C LYS A 156 -17.01 6.64 8.52
N PRO A 157 -17.41 6.40 9.78
CA PRO A 157 -17.86 5.08 10.25
C PRO A 157 -18.94 4.47 9.35
N SER A 158 -19.89 5.28 8.88
CA SER A 158 -20.94 4.87 7.94
C SER A 158 -20.41 4.22 6.66
N VAL A 159 -19.24 4.64 6.16
CA VAL A 159 -18.61 4.04 4.97
C VAL A 159 -18.05 2.65 5.29
N VAL A 160 -17.51 2.44 6.50
CA VAL A 160 -17.04 1.11 6.92
C VAL A 160 -18.23 0.15 7.02
N VAL A 161 -19.34 0.59 7.63
CA VAL A 161 -20.57 -0.20 7.75
C VAL A 161 -21.12 -0.54 6.35
N GLU A 162 -21.21 0.43 5.45
CA GLU A 162 -21.64 0.20 4.06
C GLU A 162 -20.83 -0.91 3.37
N VAL A 163 -19.50 -0.89 3.51
CA VAL A 163 -18.62 -1.92 2.94
C VAL A 163 -18.87 -3.28 3.60
N MET A 164 -19.08 -3.32 4.92
CA MET A 164 -19.41 -4.58 5.62
C MET A 164 -20.75 -5.15 5.15
N ASP A 165 -21.77 -4.33 4.94
CA ASP A 165 -23.05 -4.77 4.40
C ASP A 165 -22.91 -5.37 3.00
N ILE A 166 -22.01 -4.84 2.17
CA ILE A 166 -21.69 -5.44 0.88
C ILE A 166 -20.97 -6.78 1.04
N PHE A 167 -20.04 -6.92 1.99
CA PHE A 167 -19.38 -8.21 2.23
C PHE A 167 -20.35 -9.29 2.69
N ARG A 168 -21.40 -8.94 3.44
CA ARG A 168 -22.44 -9.89 3.86
C ARG A 168 -23.06 -10.61 2.67
N ILE A 169 -23.21 -9.94 1.51
CA ILE A 169 -23.74 -10.51 0.26
C ILE A 169 -22.93 -11.74 -0.19
N PHE A 170 -21.61 -11.71 0.02
CA PHE A 170 -20.69 -12.76 -0.40
C PHE A 170 -20.46 -13.82 0.67
N ASP A 171 -20.92 -13.58 1.90
CA ASP A 171 -20.77 -14.50 3.02
C ASP A 171 -21.71 -15.71 2.86
N PRO A 172 -21.17 -16.93 2.66
CA PRO A 172 -21.99 -18.11 2.43
C PRO A 172 -22.80 -18.55 3.66
N TYR A 173 -22.48 -18.03 4.85
CA TYR A 173 -23.18 -18.35 6.09
C TYR A 173 -24.39 -17.45 6.35
N LEU A 174 -24.53 -16.34 5.60
CA LEU A 174 -25.67 -15.45 5.68
C LEU A 174 -26.66 -15.75 4.54
N LYS A 175 -27.95 -15.79 4.87
CA LYS A 175 -29.01 -15.84 3.87
C LYS A 175 -29.22 -14.42 3.35
N ASN A 176 -28.73 -14.14 2.15
CA ASN A 176 -28.91 -12.85 1.51
C ASN A 176 -30.10 -12.93 0.55
N GLU A 177 -31.19 -12.21 0.87
CA GLU A 177 -32.37 -12.11 0.01
C GLU A 177 -32.46 -10.74 -0.70
N GLU A 178 -31.57 -9.80 -0.36
CA GLU A 178 -31.62 -8.44 -0.88
C GLU A 178 -30.65 -8.21 -2.04
N MET A 179 -31.19 -7.62 -3.11
CA MET A 179 -30.42 -7.20 -4.27
C MET A 179 -29.91 -5.77 -4.06
N ILE A 180 -28.60 -5.65 -3.80
CA ILE A 180 -27.93 -4.36 -3.59
C ILE A 180 -27.29 -3.92 -4.90
N PHE A 181 -27.44 -2.64 -5.26
CA PHE A 181 -26.68 -2.00 -6.33
C PHE A 181 -25.68 -1.02 -5.75
N SER A 182 -24.39 -1.30 -5.89
CA SER A 182 -23.31 -0.42 -5.45
C SER A 182 -22.11 -0.49 -6.38
N ASN A 183 -21.46 0.66 -6.60
CA ASN A 183 -20.18 0.74 -7.30
C ASN A 183 -19.05 -0.01 -6.58
N LEU A 184 -19.28 -0.41 -5.32
CA LEU A 184 -18.34 -1.20 -4.52
C LEU A 184 -18.52 -2.71 -4.68
N LEU A 185 -19.58 -3.20 -5.36
CA LEU A 185 -19.84 -4.64 -5.49
C LEU A 185 -18.65 -5.39 -6.09
N ASN A 186 -18.16 -4.95 -7.25
CA ASN A 186 -17.06 -5.62 -7.94
C ASN A 186 -15.73 -5.51 -7.15
N PRO A 187 -15.31 -4.33 -6.67
CA PRO A 187 -14.14 -4.23 -5.78
C PRO A 187 -14.21 -5.11 -4.53
N CYS A 188 -15.37 -5.17 -3.87
CA CYS A 188 -15.55 -6.02 -2.69
C CYS A 188 -15.54 -7.50 -3.06
N GLN A 189 -16.15 -7.88 -4.19
CA GLN A 189 -16.12 -9.25 -4.70
C GLN A 189 -14.69 -9.71 -4.97
N GLN A 190 -13.84 -8.88 -5.59
CA GLN A 190 -12.43 -9.22 -5.84
C GLN A 190 -11.66 -9.46 -4.54
N VAL A 191 -11.87 -8.60 -3.54
CA VAL A 191 -11.24 -8.74 -2.22
C VAL A 191 -11.76 -10.00 -1.50
N TRP A 192 -13.05 -10.28 -1.57
CA TRP A 192 -13.65 -11.49 -1.01
C TRP A 192 -13.15 -12.77 -1.70
N GLN A 193 -13.09 -12.81 -3.03
CA GLN A 193 -12.56 -13.96 -3.77
C GLN A 193 -11.11 -14.26 -3.40
N ARG A 194 -10.33 -13.22 -3.10
CA ARG A 194 -8.93 -13.36 -2.75
C ARG A 194 -8.69 -13.76 -1.30
N PHE A 195 -9.47 -13.25 -0.35
CA PHE A 195 -9.17 -13.39 1.08
C PHE A 195 -10.32 -13.95 1.93
N GLY A 196 -11.54 -13.97 1.39
CA GLY A 196 -12.75 -14.34 2.13
C GLY A 196 -12.85 -15.84 2.46
N ASN A 197 -12.18 -16.68 1.69
CA ASN A 197 -12.11 -18.14 1.91
C ASN A 197 -10.69 -18.62 2.28
N ASP A 198 -9.77 -17.70 2.51
CA ASP A 198 -8.35 -18.00 2.69
C ASP A 198 -7.95 -17.94 4.18
N ASN A 199 -6.66 -18.13 4.48
CA ASN A 199 -6.13 -18.10 5.83
C ASN A 199 -6.32 -16.73 6.51
N LEU A 200 -7.19 -16.68 7.53
CA LEU A 200 -7.48 -15.48 8.32
C LEU A 200 -6.23 -14.89 9.00
N GLU A 201 -5.23 -15.72 9.33
CA GLU A 201 -3.96 -15.24 9.90
C GLU A 201 -3.17 -14.41 8.89
N GLU A 202 -3.15 -14.81 7.62
CA GLU A 202 -2.48 -14.07 6.55
C GLU A 202 -3.19 -12.75 6.26
N LEU A 203 -4.53 -12.75 6.23
CA LEU A 203 -5.34 -11.54 6.10
C LEU A 203 -5.08 -10.58 7.29
N SER A 204 -5.04 -11.11 8.51
CA SER A 204 -4.74 -10.34 9.72
C SER A 204 -3.33 -9.72 9.67
N ALA A 205 -2.33 -10.50 9.28
CA ALA A 205 -0.95 -10.04 9.14
C ALA A 205 -0.83 -8.96 8.06
N LEU A 206 -1.47 -9.16 6.90
CA LEU A 206 -1.50 -8.16 5.83
C LEU A 206 -2.20 -6.87 6.29
N SER A 207 -3.35 -6.99 6.94
CA SER A 207 -4.09 -5.84 7.47
C SER A 207 -3.24 -5.05 8.47
N ALA A 208 -2.50 -5.72 9.35
CA ALA A 208 -1.61 -5.05 10.30
C ALA A 208 -0.51 -4.24 9.59
N LEU A 209 0.04 -4.75 8.49
CA LEU A 209 1.02 -4.03 7.69
C LEU A 209 0.40 -2.84 6.93
N LEU A 210 -0.83 -2.99 6.41
CA LEU A 210 -1.52 -1.95 5.63
C LEU A 210 -1.94 -0.74 6.47
N VAL A 211 -2.20 -0.92 7.77
CA VAL A 211 -2.54 0.17 8.69
C VAL A 211 -1.43 1.24 8.74
N GLU A 212 -0.16 0.86 8.56
CA GLU A 212 0.99 1.77 8.54
C GLU A 212 0.95 2.81 7.40
N TYR A 213 0.10 2.59 6.40
CA TYR A 213 -0.10 3.54 5.30
C TYR A 213 -0.86 4.81 5.74
N PHE A 214 -1.60 4.77 6.85
CA PHE A 214 -2.57 5.79 7.24
C PHE A 214 -2.15 6.65 8.45
#